data_AF-A0A933YH20-F1
#
_entry.id   AF-A0A933YH20-F1
#
_cell.length_a   1.000
_cell.length_b   1.000
_cell.length_c   1.000
_cell.angle_alpha   90.00
_cell.angle_beta   90.00
_cell.angle_gamma   90.00
#
_symmetry.space_group_name_H-M   'P 1'
#
loop_
_entity.id
_entity.type
_entity.pdbx_description
1 polymer ?
#
loop_
_entity_poly.entity_id
_entity_poly.type
_entity_poly.pdbx_seq_one_letter_code
_entity_poly.pdbx_strand_id
1 'polypeptide(L)' 'MLPPITNQKWKELALGQNQYQFQMLAAKILMNRIKQSTKADPSPQNVSKCIQELFDFFLKNEKLAQKDISQLFG' A
#
# COMPACT_ATOMS: atom_id res chain seq x y z
N MET A 1 11.46 9.20 -2.69
CA MET A 1 10.67 9.25 -3.93
C MET A 1 9.82 8.00 -3.99
N LEU A 2 8.58 8.13 -4.45
CA LEU A 2 7.68 6.99 -4.61
C LEU A 2 8.12 6.12 -5.81
N PRO A 3 8.29 4.80 -5.67
CA PRO A 3 8.59 3.95 -6.82
C PRO A 3 7.38 3.82 -7.75
N PRO A 4 7.59 3.45 -9.03
CA PRO A 4 6.51 3.25 -9.98
C PRO A 4 5.52 2.19 -9.49
N ILE A 5 4.25 2.31 -9.89
CA ILE A 5 3.15 1.39 -9.52
C ILE A 5 3.43 -0.07 -9.96
N THR A 6 4.26 -0.26 -10.97
CA THR A 6 4.70 -1.58 -11.47
C THR A 6 5.71 -2.29 -10.55
N ASN A 7 6.21 -1.61 -9.52
CA ASN A 7 7.15 -2.21 -8.57
C ASN A 7 6.48 -3.35 -7.79
N GLN A 8 7.13 -4.51 -7.77
CA GLN A 8 6.64 -5.72 -7.08
C GLN A 8 6.35 -5.50 -5.59
N LYS A 9 7.08 -4.58 -4.93
CA LYS A 9 6.82 -4.20 -3.53
C LYS A 9 5.37 -3.75 -3.30
N TRP A 10 4.72 -3.10 -4.26
CA TRP A 10 3.30 -2.70 -4.13
C TRP A 10 2.37 -3.89 -4.03
N LYS A 11 2.66 -4.93 -4.82
CA LYS A 11 1.89 -6.19 -4.79
C LYS A 11 2.11 -6.92 -3.47
N GLU A 12 3.35 -7.00 -3.00
CA GLU A 12 3.68 -7.60 -1.69
C GLU A 12 3.00 -6.84 -0.54
N LEU A 13 2.95 -5.51 -0.64
CA LEU A 13 2.23 -4.65 0.29
C LEU A 13 0.74 -4.95 0.31
N ALA A 14 0.09 -4.96 -0.86
CA ALA A 14 -1.34 -5.19 -1.01
C ALA A 14 -1.76 -6.61 -0.57
N LEU A 15 -0.91 -7.60 -0.81
CA LEU A 15 -1.10 -8.98 -0.34
C LEU A 15 -0.79 -9.15 1.15
N GLY A 16 -0.23 -8.12 1.80
CA GLY A 16 0.06 -8.15 3.22
C GLY A 16 1.18 -9.11 3.62
N GLN A 17 2.09 -9.43 2.69
CA GLN A 17 3.19 -10.37 2.91
C GLN A 17 4.21 -9.84 3.94
N ASN A 18 4.28 -8.52 4.10
CA ASN A 18 5.13 -7.85 5.08
C ASN A 18 4.30 -7.07 6.11
N GLN A 19 4.73 -7.15 7.38
CA GLN A 19 4.16 -6.34 8.45
C GLN A 19 4.94 -5.03 8.58
N TYR A 20 4.40 -3.98 7.98
CA TYR A 20 4.93 -2.62 8.14
C TYR A 20 4.21 -1.89 9.27
N GLN A 21 4.99 -1.21 10.12
CA GLN A 21 4.46 -0.31 11.13
C GLN A 21 4.33 1.08 10.53
N PHE A 22 3.17 1.36 9.93
CA PHE A 22 2.86 2.71 9.47
C PHE A 22 2.80 3.67 10.67
N GLN A 23 3.33 4.88 10.53
CA GLN A 23 3.17 5.96 11.48
C GLN A 23 1.83 6.67 11.26
N MET A 24 1.42 6.88 10.01
CA MET A 24 0.14 7.50 9.72
C MET A 24 -1.03 6.58 10.04
N LEU A 25 -1.98 7.09 10.84
CA LEU A 25 -3.22 6.38 11.13
C LEU A 25 -4.02 6.08 9.84
N ALA A 26 -4.09 7.04 8.92
CA ALA A 26 -4.75 6.85 7.63
C ALA A 26 -4.13 5.71 6.81
N ALA A 27 -2.79 5.59 6.82
CA ALA A 27 -2.09 4.49 6.16
C ALA A 27 -2.39 3.14 6.83
N LYS A 28 -2.44 3.08 8.17
CA LYS A 28 -2.86 1.87 8.91
C LYS A 28 -4.27 1.41 8.52
N ILE A 29 -5.22 2.35 8.50
CA ILE A 29 -6.62 2.08 8.16
C ILE A 29 -6.72 1.58 6.72
N LEU A 30 -6.08 2.29 5.78
CA LEU A 30 -6.05 1.90 4.37
C LEU A 30 -5.49 0.48 4.21
N MET A 31 -4.34 0.20 4.81
CA MET A 31 -3.71 -1.10 4.69
C MET A 31 -4.53 -2.23 5.29
N ASN A 32 -5.22 -1.99 6.40
CA ASN A 32 -6.11 -2.99 6.98
C ASN A 32 -7.28 -3.29 6.02
N ARG A 33 -7.87 -2.26 5.40
CA ARG A 33 -8.94 -2.42 4.40
C ARG A 33 -8.44 -3.17 3.17
N ILE A 34 -7.28 -2.81 2.63
CA ILE A 34 -6.65 -3.47 1.48
C ILE A 34 -6.42 -4.95 1.79
N LYS A 35 -5.81 -5.27 2.93
CA LYS A 35 -5.58 -6.66 3.38
C LYS A 35 -6.88 -7.46 3.50
N GLN A 36 -7.96 -6.85 4.00
CA GLN A 36 -9.25 -7.53 4.09
C GLN A 36 -9.85 -7.75 2.70
N SER A 37 -9.76 -6.76 1.81
CA SER A 37 -10.24 -6.84 0.43
C SER A 37 -9.50 -7.93 -0.36
N THR A 38 -8.16 -7.96 -0.31
CA THR A 38 -7.36 -8.97 -1.03
C THR A 38 -7.50 -10.38 -0.44
N LYS A 39 -7.82 -10.50 0.84
CA LYS A 39 -8.19 -11.79 1.47
C LYS A 39 -9.57 -12.28 1.07
N ALA A 40 -10.54 -11.37 0.97
CA ALA A 40 -11.91 -11.71 0.58
C ALA A 40 -12.03 -12.02 -0.91
N ASP A 41 -11.29 -11.29 -1.75
CA ASP A 41 -11.22 -11.47 -3.19
C ASP A 41 -9.75 -11.40 -3.66
N PRO A 42 -9.08 -12.55 -3.82
CA PRO A 42 -7.71 -12.62 -4.31
C PRO A 42 -7.60 -12.53 -5.84
N SER A 43 -8.67 -12.16 -6.55
CA SER A 43 -8.63 -12.02 -8.02
C SER A 43 -7.58 -10.99 -8.47
N PRO A 44 -6.94 -11.21 -9.64
CA PRO A 44 -5.98 -10.26 -10.18
C PRO A 44 -6.55 -8.85 -10.39
N GLN A 45 -7.85 -8.74 -10.71
CA GLN A 45 -8.52 -7.46 -10.86
C GLN A 45 -8.62 -6.72 -9.52
N ASN A 46 -9.02 -7.40 -8.44
CA ASN A 46 -9.15 -6.77 -7.13
C ASN A 46 -7.78 -6.36 -6.56
N VAL A 47 -6.78 -7.22 -6.70
CA VAL A 47 -5.41 -6.92 -6.28
C VAL A 47 -4.87 -5.69 -7.03
N SER A 48 -5.12 -5.58 -8.35
CA SER A 48 -4.70 -4.42 -9.13
C SER A 48 -5.36 -3.12 -8.68
N LYS A 49 -6.66 -3.15 -8.36
CA LYS A 49 -7.38 -2.01 -7.79
C LYS A 49 -6.79 -1.59 -6.43
N CYS A 50 -6.50 -2.58 -5.57
CA CYS A 50 -5.88 -2.33 -4.27
C CYS A 50 -4.48 -1.69 -4.40
N ILE A 51 -3.66 -2.17 -5.34
CA ILE A 51 -2.34 -1.59 -5.63
C ILE A 51 -2.49 -0.14 -6.08
N GLN A 52 -3.42 0.14 -7.00
CA GLN A 52 -3.68 1.49 -7.50
C GLN A 52 -4.11 2.43 -6.38
N GLU A 53 -4.99 1.98 -5.49
CA GLU A 53 -5.49 2.79 -4.40
C GLU A 53 -4.41 3.10 -3.34
N LEU A 54 -3.53 2.13 -3.07
CA LEU A 54 -2.33 2.34 -2.25
C LEU A 54 -1.39 3.38 -2.88
N PHE A 55 -1.10 3.22 -4.16
CA PHE A 55 -0.24 4.14 -4.90
C PHE A 55 -0.81 5.57 -4.88
N ASP A 56 -2.09 5.73 -5.21
CA ASP A 56 -2.77 7.03 -5.22
C ASP A 56 -2.80 7.67 -3.82
N PHE A 57 -2.98 6.86 -2.76
CA PHE A 57 -2.92 7.36 -1.40
C PHE A 57 -1.55 7.94 -1.06
N PHE A 58 -0.46 7.20 -1.33
CA PHE A 58 0.88 7.68 -1.03
C PHE A 58 1.33 8.81 -1.96
N LEU A 59 0.85 8.84 -3.21
CA LEU A 59 1.08 9.94 -4.14
C LEU A 59 0.43 11.23 -3.64
N LYS A 60 -0.85 11.18 -3.22
CA LYS A 60 -1.58 12.34 -2.68
C LYS A 60 -1.01 12.82 -1.35
N ASN A 61 -0.46 11.91 -0.54
CA ASN A 61 0.02 12.20 0.80
C ASN A 61 1.55 12.18 0.90
N GLU A 62 2.30 12.28 -0.20
CA GLU A 62 3.75 12.01 -0.24
C GLU A 62 4.52 12.77 0.85
N LYS A 63 4.20 14.06 1.06
CA LYS A 63 4.82 14.90 2.08
C LYS A 63 4.53 14.43 3.51
N LEU A 64 3.30 14.00 3.79
CA LEU A 64 2.86 13.57 5.12
C LEU A 64 3.30 12.13 5.42
N ALA A 65 3.30 11.28 4.39
CA ALA A 65 3.64 9.88 4.45
C ALA A 65 5.14 9.64 4.23
N GLN A 66 5.99 10.66 4.22
CA GLN A 66 7.41 10.53 3.90
C GLN A 66 8.11 9.48 4.78
N LYS A 67 7.81 9.45 6.08
CA LYS A 67 8.36 8.46 7.01
C LYS A 67 7.90 7.03 6.68
N ASP A 68 6.63 6.87 6.32
CA ASP A 68 6.09 5.59 5.89
C ASP A 68 6.74 5.15 4.58
N ILE A 69 6.80 6.04 3.59
CA ILE A 69 7.43 5.79 2.29
C ILE A 69 8.90 5.35 2.46
N SER A 70 9.66 6.02 3.32
CA SER A 70 11.04 5.63 3.64
C SER A 70 11.12 4.25 4.29
N GLN A 71 10.15 3.85 5.12
CA GLN A 71 10.14 2.53 5.75
C GLN A 71 9.71 1.42 4.77
N LEU A 72 8.88 1.73 3.78
CA LEU A 72 8.40 0.78 2.77
C LEU A 72 9.42 0.56 1.64
N PHE A 73 10.03 1.66 1.19
CA PHE A 73 10.79 1.70 -0.06
C PHE A 73 12.24 2.16 0.10
N GLY A 74 12.65 2.58 1.29
CA GLY A 74 14.06 2.78 1.65
C GLY A 74 14.81 1.47 1.85
#